data_AF-A0A3D2J3U7-F1
#
_entry.id   AF-A0A3D2J3U7-F1
#
_cell.length_a   1.000
_cell.length_b   1.000
_cell.length_c   1.000
_cell.angle_alpha   90.00
_cell.angle_beta   90.00
_cell.angle_gamma   90.00
#
_symmetry.space_group_name_H-M   'P 1'
#
loop_
_entity.id
_entity.type
_entity.pdbx_description
1 polymer ?
#
loop_
_entity_poly.entity_id
_entity_poly.type
_entity_poly.pdbx_seq_one_letter_code
_entity_poly.pdbx_strand_id
1 'polypeptide(L)'
;MFSHGIITGMLFFSVGVIYDHAHTREIAVFGGVAKRMPTLATMFTFAALASLGLPGLAGFVAEYMVFTGSFQIWSAATVVAVFTMILTAAYLLWMIKRVFYGPFNEKWNHLPDATPREIVPLYALAAVIVFVGVYPTPLINVITPSLQQLMTAASAFI
;
A
#
# COMPACT_ATOMS: atom_id res chain seq x y z
N MET A 1 7.54 -7.13 4.85
CA MET A 1 8.25 -6.05 5.56
C MET A 1 8.64 -4.91 4.62
N PHE A 2 9.57 -5.11 3.68
CA PHE A 2 9.99 -4.07 2.74
C PHE A 2 8.82 -3.46 1.94
N SER A 3 8.02 -4.29 1.26
CA SER A 3 6.85 -3.82 0.49
C SER A 3 5.86 -3.04 1.36
N HIS A 4 5.57 -3.54 2.56
CA HIS A 4 4.70 -2.85 3.51
C HIS A 4 5.26 -1.47 3.89
N GLY A 5 6.57 -1.36 4.15
CA GLY A 5 7.22 -0.09 4.51
C GLY A 5 7.08 0.98 3.43
N ILE A 6 7.35 0.63 2.17
CA ILE A 6 7.25 1.58 1.05
C ILE A 6 5.79 1.97 0.74
N ILE A 7 4.85 1.01 0.77
CA ILE A 7 3.43 1.26 0.49
C ILE A 7 2.80 2.09 1.60
N THR A 8 3.01 1.70 2.85
CA THR A 8 2.47 2.40 4.02
C THR A 8 3.09 3.79 4.16
N GLY A 9 4.38 3.93 3.84
CA GLY A 9 5.04 5.23 3.75
C GLY A 9 4.36 6.15 2.73
N MET A 10 4.03 5.64 1.54
CA MET A 10 3.33 6.39 0.49
C MET A 10 1.90 6.77 0.92
N LEU A 11 1.17 5.87 1.59
CA LEU A 11 -0.16 6.14 2.14
C LEU A 11 -0.10 7.26 3.21
N PHE A 12 0.79 7.15 4.19
CA PHE A 12 0.91 8.15 5.25
C PHE A 12 1.42 9.49 4.73
N PHE A 13 2.33 9.49 3.76
CA PHE A 13 2.76 10.72 3.10
C PHE A 13 1.56 11.41 2.44
N SER A 14 0.75 10.64 1.69
CA SER A 14 -0.45 11.17 1.03
C SER A 14 -1.46 11.75 2.03
N VAL A 15 -1.71 11.05 3.15
CA VAL A 15 -2.56 11.57 4.25
C VAL A 15 -1.96 12.83 4.88
N GLY A 16 -0.64 12.89 5.02
CA GLY A 16 0.08 14.06 5.51
C GLY A 16 -0.19 15.30 4.66
N VAL A 17 -0.12 15.17 3.33
CA VAL A 17 -0.44 16.26 2.39
C VAL A 17 -1.91 16.68 2.50
N ILE A 18 -2.85 15.73 2.54
CA ILE A 18 -4.28 16.04 2.74
C ILE A 18 -4.47 16.82 4.05
N TYR A 19 -3.82 16.40 5.12
CA TYR A 19 -3.93 17.05 6.42
C TYR A 19 -3.32 18.45 6.42
N ASP A 20 -2.20 18.66 5.73
CA ASP A 20 -1.58 19.98 5.62
C ASP A 20 -2.50 20.99 4.92
N HIS A 21 -3.26 20.55 3.90
CA HIS A 21 -4.18 21.44 3.18
C HIS A 21 -5.57 21.56 3.84
N ALA A 22 -6.10 20.47 4.41
CA ALA A 22 -7.47 20.42 4.92
C ALA A 22 -7.60 20.58 6.44
N HIS A 23 -6.48 20.47 7.18
CA HIS A 23 -6.38 20.55 8.64
C HIS A 23 -7.38 19.67 9.42
N THR A 24 -7.78 18.55 8.81
CA THR A 24 -8.64 17.55 9.44
C THR A 24 -8.31 16.15 8.92
N ARG A 25 -8.61 15.14 9.74
CA ARG A 25 -8.48 13.72 9.41
C ARG A 25 -9.84 13.01 9.47
N GLU A 26 -10.91 13.74 9.71
CA GLU A 26 -12.24 13.18 9.86
C GLU A 26 -12.77 12.76 8.49
N ILE A 27 -12.87 11.44 8.26
CA ILE A 27 -13.32 10.88 6.97
C ILE A 27 -14.72 11.38 6.59
N ALA A 28 -15.60 11.58 7.57
CA ALA A 28 -17.00 11.95 7.36
C ALA A 28 -17.19 13.33 6.71
N VAL A 29 -16.21 14.24 6.84
CA VAL A 29 -16.31 15.59 6.25
C VAL A 29 -15.77 15.66 4.82
N PHE A 30 -15.05 14.63 4.36
CA PHE A 30 -14.54 14.55 2.99
C PHE A 30 -15.58 14.01 2.00
N GLY A 31 -15.43 14.40 0.74
CA GLY A 31 -16.31 14.00 -0.35
C GLY A 31 -15.83 14.54 -1.69
N GLY A 32 -15.59 13.64 -2.65
CA GLY A 32 -15.24 13.99 -4.03
C GLY A 32 -13.92 14.76 -4.19
N VAL A 33 -13.00 14.66 -3.23
CA VAL A 33 -11.77 15.48 -3.18
C VAL A 33 -10.88 15.30 -4.42
N ALA A 34 -11.00 14.19 -5.15
CA ALA A 34 -10.30 13.98 -6.41
C ALA A 34 -10.57 15.09 -7.45
N LYS A 35 -11.68 15.83 -7.36
CA LYS A 35 -11.96 16.98 -8.23
C LYS A 35 -10.98 18.14 -8.01
N ARG A 36 -10.47 18.31 -6.79
CA ARG A 36 -9.49 19.37 -6.45
C ARG A 36 -8.07 18.87 -6.27
N MET A 37 -7.90 17.61 -5.85
CA MET A 37 -6.59 16.98 -5.66
C MET A 37 -6.45 15.70 -6.50
N PRO A 38 -6.57 15.76 -7.85
CA PRO A 38 -6.58 14.57 -8.70
C PRO A 38 -5.27 13.78 -8.66
N THR A 39 -4.13 14.47 -8.59
CA THR A 39 -2.82 13.81 -8.54
C THR A 39 -2.67 13.03 -7.24
N LEU A 40 -2.98 13.67 -6.11
CA LEU A 40 -2.91 13.04 -4.81
C LEU A 40 -3.90 11.88 -4.66
N ALA A 41 -5.13 12.04 -5.17
CA ALA A 41 -6.13 10.97 -5.17
C ALA A 41 -5.67 9.75 -5.98
N THR A 42 -5.02 9.98 -7.13
CA THR A 42 -4.47 8.91 -7.98
C THR A 42 -3.33 8.19 -7.28
N MET A 43 -2.37 8.93 -6.70
CA MET A 43 -1.23 8.35 -5.98
C MET A 43 -1.68 7.58 -4.73
N PHE A 44 -2.63 8.12 -3.97
CA PHE A 44 -3.21 7.43 -2.83
C PHE A 44 -3.88 6.11 -3.26
N THR A 45 -4.70 6.17 -4.31
CA THR A 45 -5.42 4.99 -4.82
C THR A 45 -4.44 3.95 -5.34
N PHE A 46 -3.37 4.35 -6.03
CA PHE A 46 -2.29 3.46 -6.45
C PHE A 46 -1.63 2.76 -5.25
N ALA A 47 -1.26 3.51 -4.21
CA ALA A 47 -0.67 2.95 -3.00
C ALA A 47 -1.64 1.98 -2.28
N ALA A 48 -2.92 2.33 -2.24
CA ALA A 48 -3.94 1.46 -1.67
C ALA A 48 -4.08 0.16 -2.46
N LEU A 49 -4.14 0.22 -3.80
CA LEU A 49 -4.15 -0.97 -4.65
C LEU A 49 -2.90 -1.84 -4.45
N ALA A 50 -1.73 -1.23 -4.27
CA ALA A 50 -0.51 -1.95 -3.89
C ALA A 50 -0.67 -2.67 -2.54
N SER A 51 -1.31 -2.02 -1.57
CA SER A 51 -1.62 -2.60 -0.25
C SER A 51 -2.68 -3.70 -0.30
N LEU A 52 -3.50 -3.76 -1.35
CA LEU A 52 -4.52 -4.80 -1.55
C LEU A 52 -3.97 -6.04 -2.28
N GLY A 53 -2.68 -6.04 -2.61
CA GLY A 53 -2.07 -7.15 -3.34
C GLY A 53 -2.44 -7.16 -4.83
N LEU A 54 -2.59 -6.00 -5.47
CA LEU A 54 -2.79 -5.96 -6.93
C LEU A 54 -1.57 -6.59 -7.65
N PRO A 55 -1.77 -7.57 -8.56
CA PRO A 55 -0.69 -8.17 -9.32
C PRO A 55 0.12 -7.12 -10.10
N GLY A 56 1.45 -7.30 -10.12
CA GLY A 56 2.39 -6.35 -10.72
C GLY A 56 2.89 -5.27 -9.77
N LEU A 57 2.40 -5.20 -8.54
CA LEU A 57 2.88 -4.30 -7.49
C LEU A 57 3.59 -5.07 -6.36
N ALA A 58 4.50 -4.39 -5.66
CA ALA A 58 5.36 -5.01 -4.62
C ALA A 58 4.60 -5.72 -3.49
N GLY A 59 3.36 -5.31 -3.18
CA GLY A 59 2.53 -5.94 -2.16
C GLY A 59 2.15 -7.38 -2.52
N PHE A 60 1.69 -7.59 -3.75
CA PHE A 60 1.30 -8.92 -4.24
C PHE A 60 2.46 -9.93 -4.16
N VAL A 61 3.65 -9.54 -4.62
CA VAL A 61 4.83 -10.44 -4.60
C VAL A 61 5.15 -10.91 -3.18
N ALA A 62 5.12 -9.99 -2.21
CA ALA A 62 5.43 -10.31 -0.83
C ALA A 62 4.38 -11.24 -0.20
N GLU A 63 3.10 -10.93 -0.39
CA GLU A 63 2.00 -11.74 0.14
C GLU A 63 1.95 -13.13 -0.50
N TYR A 64 2.15 -13.20 -1.82
CA TYR A 64 2.20 -14.46 -2.55
C TYR A 64 3.27 -15.40 -2.02
N MET A 65 4.50 -14.90 -1.78
CA MET A 65 5.58 -15.70 -1.19
C MET A 65 5.23 -16.19 0.23
N VAL A 66 4.62 -15.33 1.04
CA VAL A 66 4.21 -15.69 2.41
C VAL A 66 3.13 -16.78 2.38
N PHE A 67 2.12 -16.65 1.53
CA PHE A 67 1.05 -17.64 1.43
C PHE A 67 1.53 -18.97 0.86
N THR A 68 2.28 -18.95 -0.24
CA THR A 68 2.80 -20.20 -0.84
C THR A 68 3.74 -20.95 0.09
N GLY A 69 4.61 -20.23 0.82
CA GLY A 69 5.49 -20.84 1.82
C GLY A 69 4.75 -21.37 3.04
N SER A 70 3.79 -20.62 3.59
CA SER A 70 3.05 -21.04 4.78
C SER A 70 2.03 -22.15 4.52
N PHE A 71 1.43 -22.20 3.33
CA PHE A 71 0.36 -23.15 3.00
C PHE A 71 0.81 -24.61 3.12
N GLN A 72 2.10 -24.90 2.87
CA GLN A 72 2.67 -26.25 2.95
C GLN A 72 2.68 -26.81 4.38
N ILE A 73 2.68 -25.94 5.39
CA ILE A 73 2.78 -26.33 6.81
C ILE A 73 1.50 -25.99 7.58
N TRP A 74 0.92 -24.82 7.32
CA TRP A 74 -0.19 -24.23 8.09
C TRP A 74 -1.40 -23.87 7.22
N SER A 75 -1.83 -24.78 6.34
CA SER A 75 -2.87 -24.55 5.32
C SER A 75 -4.14 -23.85 5.84
N ALA A 76 -4.72 -24.32 6.96
CA ALA A 76 -5.92 -23.72 7.54
C ALA A 76 -5.70 -22.27 7.98
N ALA A 77 -4.56 -21.98 8.63
CA ALA A 77 -4.22 -20.62 9.06
C ALA A 77 -3.94 -19.71 7.85
N THR A 78 -3.27 -20.24 6.82
CA THR A 78 -3.02 -19.50 5.56
C THR A 78 -4.34 -19.14 4.87
N VAL A 79 -5.32 -20.04 4.82
CA VAL A 79 -6.64 -19.75 4.25
C VAL A 79 -7.32 -18.60 5.01
N VAL A 80 -7.32 -18.64 6.34
CA VAL A 80 -7.85 -17.54 7.17
C VAL A 80 -7.11 -16.23 6.88
N ALA A 81 -5.78 -16.27 6.74
CA ALA A 81 -4.98 -15.08 6.41
C ALA A 81 -5.37 -14.48 5.05
N VAL A 82 -5.59 -15.31 4.03
CA VAL A 82 -6.05 -14.84 2.71
C VAL A 82 -7.43 -14.17 2.80
N PHE A 83 -8.34 -14.71 3.61
CA PHE A 83 -9.66 -14.07 3.84
C PHE A 83 -9.53 -12.66 4.43
N THR A 84 -8.53 -12.38 5.27
CA THR A 84 -8.33 -11.03 5.83
C THR A 84 -8.03 -9.98 4.75
N MET A 85 -7.46 -10.37 3.60
CA MET A 85 -7.25 -9.43 2.49
C MET A 85 -8.56 -8.86 1.94
N ILE A 86 -9.65 -9.63 2.00
CA ILE A 86 -10.98 -9.16 1.57
C ILE A 86 -11.47 -8.05 2.50
N LEU A 87 -11.24 -8.20 3.81
CA LEU A 87 -11.56 -7.15 4.78
C LEU A 87 -10.71 -5.90 4.53
N THR A 88 -9.42 -6.08 4.23
CA THR A 88 -8.51 -4.99 3.84
C THR A 88 -9.01 -4.24 2.62
N ALA A 89 -9.41 -4.96 1.57
CA ALA A 89 -10.02 -4.38 0.37
C ALA A 89 -11.30 -3.63 0.69
N ALA A 90 -12.18 -4.22 1.50
CA ALA A 90 -13.45 -3.61 1.85
C ALA A 90 -13.27 -2.25 2.54
N TYR A 91 -12.45 -2.16 3.59
CA TYR A 91 -12.29 -0.89 4.31
C TYR A 91 -11.50 0.16 3.51
N LEU A 92 -10.46 -0.23 2.75
CA LEU A 92 -9.69 0.72 1.94
C LEU A 92 -10.53 1.30 0.80
N LEU A 93 -11.23 0.44 0.04
CA LEU A 93 -12.08 0.90 -1.06
C LEU A 93 -13.26 1.74 -0.55
N TRP A 94 -13.83 1.37 0.59
CA TRP A 94 -14.86 2.17 1.26
C TRP A 94 -14.37 3.58 1.60
N MET A 95 -13.16 3.69 2.15
CA MET A 95 -12.57 4.98 2.50
C MET A 95 -12.22 5.79 1.25
N ILE A 96 -11.60 5.17 0.24
CA ILE A 96 -11.27 5.79 -1.05
C ILE A 96 -12.52 6.36 -1.72
N LYS A 97 -13.61 5.58 -1.75
CA LYS A 97 -14.89 6.04 -2.27
C LYS A 97 -15.38 7.27 -1.51
N ARG A 98 -15.33 7.28 -0.18
CA ARG A 98 -15.84 8.41 0.61
C ARG A 98 -15.00 9.67 0.48
N VAL A 99 -13.69 9.54 0.56
CA VAL A 99 -12.78 10.68 0.54
C VAL A 99 -12.64 11.25 -0.87
N PHE A 100 -12.32 10.41 -1.85
CA PHE A 100 -11.89 10.87 -3.17
C PHE A 100 -13.00 10.89 -4.23
N TYR A 101 -13.84 9.86 -4.27
CA TYR A 101 -14.73 9.62 -5.42
C TYR A 101 -16.24 9.74 -5.11
N GLY A 102 -16.59 10.18 -3.90
CA GLY A 102 -17.98 10.45 -3.50
C GLY A 102 -18.53 11.74 -4.10
N PRO A 103 -19.76 12.12 -3.75
CA PRO A 103 -20.30 13.44 -4.08
C PRO A 103 -19.35 14.54 -3.59
N PHE A 104 -19.10 15.52 -4.45
CA PHE A 104 -18.17 16.59 -4.14
C PHE A 104 -18.74 17.52 -3.06
N ASN A 105 -17.98 17.71 -1.98
CA ASN A 105 -18.32 18.66 -0.92
C ASN A 105 -17.68 20.03 -1.22
N GLU A 106 -18.53 21.04 -1.47
CA GLU A 106 -18.10 22.39 -1.84
C GLU A 106 -17.21 23.07 -0.79
N LYS A 107 -17.25 22.63 0.48
CA LYS A 107 -16.31 23.06 1.53
C LYS A 107 -14.85 22.95 1.05
N TRP A 108 -14.54 21.94 0.23
CA TRP A 108 -13.19 21.66 -0.25
C TRP A 108 -12.83 22.37 -1.55
N ASN A 109 -13.64 23.32 -2.01
CA ASN A 109 -13.33 24.11 -3.21
C ASN A 109 -12.00 24.87 -3.10
N HIS A 110 -11.50 25.21 -1.92
CA HIS A 110 -10.24 25.95 -1.79
C HIS A 110 -9.00 25.05 -1.79
N LEU A 111 -9.14 23.72 -1.74
CA LEU A 111 -7.99 22.82 -1.66
C LEU A 111 -7.14 22.89 -2.95
N PRO A 112 -5.82 23.14 -2.84
CA PRO A 112 -4.89 22.94 -3.95
C PRO A 112 -4.55 21.46 -4.08
N ASP A 113 -4.25 21.02 -5.30
CA ASP A 113 -3.61 19.70 -5.51
C ASP A 113 -2.16 19.72 -4.97
N ALA A 114 -1.53 18.54 -4.96
CA ALA A 114 -0.19 18.38 -4.45
C ALA A 114 0.85 19.26 -5.19
N THR A 115 1.75 19.88 -4.43
CA THR A 115 2.83 20.69 -5.00
C THR A 115 3.91 19.79 -5.61
N PRO A 116 4.81 20.31 -6.49
CA PRO A 116 5.91 19.52 -7.03
C PRO A 116 6.79 18.87 -5.95
N ARG A 117 6.94 19.52 -4.78
CA ARG A 117 7.71 18.99 -3.64
C ARG A 117 7.05 17.76 -3.00
N GLU A 118 5.72 17.68 -3.07
CA GLU A 118 4.94 16.55 -2.55
C GLU A 118 4.81 15.43 -3.60
N ILE A 119 4.77 15.80 -4.87
CA ILE A 119 4.62 14.86 -5.98
C ILE A 119 5.88 14.01 -6.19
N VAL A 120 7.08 14.60 -6.10
CA VAL A 120 8.35 13.89 -6.30
C VAL A 120 8.51 12.64 -5.42
N PRO A 121 8.35 12.71 -4.08
CA PRO A 121 8.46 11.51 -3.24
C PRO A 121 7.38 10.46 -3.54
N LEU A 122 6.16 10.88 -3.91
CA LEU A 122 5.09 9.95 -4.30
C LEU A 122 5.46 9.13 -5.55
N TYR A 123 5.97 9.79 -6.59
CA TYR A 123 6.42 9.09 -7.80
C TYR A 123 7.65 8.22 -7.55
N ALA A 124 8.58 8.67 -6.71
CA ALA A 124 9.75 7.87 -6.33
C ALA A 124 9.33 6.57 -5.62
N LEU A 125 8.40 6.66 -4.65
CA LEU A 125 7.84 5.48 -3.97
C LEU A 125 7.06 4.60 -4.95
N ALA A 126 6.23 5.18 -5.81
CA ALA A 126 5.48 4.43 -6.82
C ALA A 126 6.41 3.66 -7.76
N ALA A 127 7.50 4.28 -8.22
CA ALA A 127 8.50 3.64 -9.06
C ALA A 127 9.13 2.42 -8.37
N VAL A 128 9.49 2.52 -7.08
CA VAL A 128 10.02 1.39 -6.31
C VAL A 128 8.97 0.29 -6.15
N ILE A 129 7.71 0.64 -5.88
CA ILE A 129 6.59 -0.31 -5.75
C ILE A 129 6.39 -1.10 -7.06
N VAL A 130 6.42 -0.42 -8.21
CA VAL A 130 6.30 -1.08 -9.52
C VAL A 130 7.54 -1.92 -9.81
N PHE A 131 8.73 -1.37 -9.62
CA PHE A 131 9.99 -2.07 -9.89
C PHE A 131 10.07 -3.40 -9.13
N VAL A 132 9.78 -3.39 -7.84
CA VAL A 132 9.78 -4.60 -7.00
C VAL A 132 8.62 -5.52 -7.35
N GLY A 133 7.47 -4.97 -7.76
CA GLY A 133 6.33 -5.76 -8.21
C GLY A 133 6.57 -6.55 -9.50
N VAL A 134 7.32 -5.96 -10.44
CA VAL A 134 7.62 -6.55 -11.75
C VAL A 134 8.92 -7.36 -11.73
N TYR A 135 9.96 -6.87 -11.05
CA TYR A 135 11.27 -7.48 -10.99
C TYR A 135 11.77 -7.60 -9.54
N PRO A 136 11.22 -8.54 -8.75
CA PRO A 136 11.59 -8.69 -7.34
C PRO A 136 12.95 -9.37 -7.11
N THR A 137 13.51 -10.04 -8.12
CA THR A 137 14.73 -10.85 -8.03
C THR A 137 15.92 -10.15 -7.37
N PRO A 138 16.24 -8.87 -7.66
CA PRO A 138 17.35 -8.19 -6.99
C PRO A 138 17.16 -8.11 -5.47
N LEU A 139 15.95 -7.79 -5.01
CA LEU A 139 15.64 -7.71 -3.59
C LEU A 139 15.71 -9.10 -2.93
N ILE A 140 15.16 -10.12 -3.59
CA ILE A 140 15.21 -11.50 -3.11
C ILE A 140 16.66 -11.98 -2.98
N ASN A 141 17.50 -11.73 -3.98
CA ASN A 141 18.89 -12.17 -3.98
C ASN A 141 19.72 -11.55 -2.85
N VAL A 142 19.38 -10.34 -2.41
CA VAL A 142 20.01 -9.70 -1.24
C VAL A 142 19.65 -10.40 0.06
N ILE A 143 18.40 -10.85 0.22
CA ILE A 143 17.92 -11.45 1.49
C ILE A 143 18.16 -12.97 1.57
N THR A 144 18.18 -13.69 0.44
CA THR A 144 18.26 -15.15 0.39
C THR A 144 19.45 -15.75 1.15
N PRO A 145 20.70 -15.24 1.02
CA PRO A 145 21.84 -15.84 1.72
C PRO A 145 21.68 -15.81 3.25
N SER A 146 21.17 -14.70 3.77
CA SER A 146 20.92 -14.55 5.21
C SER A 146 19.79 -15.47 5.68
N LEU A 147 18.73 -15.62 4.88
CA LEU A 147 17.62 -16.54 5.18
C LEU A 147 18.07 -18.00 5.19
N GLN A 148 18.94 -18.42 4.25
CA GLN A 148 19.47 -19.79 4.21
C GLN A 148 20.30 -20.13 5.45
N GLN A 149 21.12 -19.18 5.92
CA GLN A 149 21.86 -19.34 7.18
C GLN A 149 20.92 -19.47 8.37
N LEU A 150 19.89 -18.63 8.42
CA LEU A 150 18.88 -18.66 9.49
C LEU A 150 18.10 -19.97 9.52
N MET A 151 17.71 -20.49 8.35
CA MET A 151 17.01 -21.78 8.24
C MET A 151 17.89 -22.95 8.69
N THR A 152 19.16 -22.98 8.26
CA THR A 152 20.12 -24.02 8.67
C THR A 152 20.34 -24.00 10.19
N ALA A 153 20.49 -22.80 10.77
CA ALA A 153 20.64 -22.65 12.21
C ALA A 153 19.38 -23.11 12.96
N ALA A 154 18.18 -22.73 12.49
CA ALA A 154 16.92 -23.12 13.11
C ALA A 154 16.69 -24.64 13.06
N SER A 155 17.04 -25.31 11.96
CA SER A 155 16.95 -26.77 11.86
C SER A 155 17.93 -27.51 12.76
N ALA A 156 18.95 -26.86 13.32
CA ALA A 156 19.85 -27.49 14.29
C ALA A 156 19.26 -27.54 15.71
N PHE A 157 18.15 -26.82 15.97
CA PHE A 157 17.49 -26.75 17.28
C PHE A 157 16.14 -27.50 17.35
N ILE A 158 15.70 -28.10 16.23
CA ILE A 158 14.46 -28.87 16.10
C ILE A 158 14.84 -30.30 15.70
#